data_AF-A0A963GMA6-F1
#
_entry.id   AF-A0A963GMA6-F1
#
_cell.length_a   1.000
_cell.length_b   1.000
_cell.length_c   1.000
_cell.angle_alpha   90.00
_cell.angle_beta   90.00
_cell.angle_gamma   90.00
#
_symmetry.space_group_name_H-M   'P 1'
#
loop_
_entity.id
_entity.type
_entity.pdbx_description
1 polymer ?
#
loop_
_entity_poly.entity_id
_entity_poly.type
_entity_poly.pdbx_seq_one_letter_code
_entity_poly.pdbx_strand_id
1 'polypeptide(L)'
;MQNTSTDLANEQRVKCITKTGSVIYGTVPQGTICEKLEPIEGSLTVISSETRTERESRYNSDRQNSGISSFRCDGRVYCSQMTSRAEAEFFIRNCPNTKMDGDRDGIPCENDSRF
;
A
#
# COMPACT_ATOMS: atom_id res chain seq x y z
N MET A 1 24.31 -41.63 19.39
CA MET A 1 24.82 -41.33 18.04
C MET A 1 23.83 -40.33 17.43
N GLN A 2 23.89 -39.08 17.90
CA GLN A 2 24.46 -37.94 17.16
C GLN A 2 23.91 -37.85 15.72
N ASN A 3 22.95 -36.95 15.52
CA ASN A 3 22.95 -36.03 14.39
C ASN A 3 22.38 -34.69 14.89
N THR A 4 23.18 -34.07 15.74
CA THR A 4 23.26 -32.62 15.87
C THR A 4 23.81 -32.07 14.55
N SER A 5 22.96 -31.42 13.77
CA SER A 5 23.41 -30.42 12.80
C SER A 5 22.72 -29.12 13.19
N THR A 6 23.17 -28.52 14.29
CA THR A 6 23.97 -27.28 14.26
C THR A 6 23.37 -26.25 13.32
N ASP A 7 22.77 -25.24 13.93
CA ASP A 7 23.00 -23.84 13.61
C ASP A 7 24.17 -23.63 12.65
N LEU A 8 23.83 -23.48 11.38
CA LEU A 8 24.61 -22.69 10.44
C LEU A 8 23.66 -21.61 9.95
N ALA A 9 23.54 -20.58 10.78
CA ALA A 9 23.48 -19.23 10.29
C ALA A 9 24.58 -19.06 9.24
N ASN A 10 24.21 -19.14 7.96
CA ASN A 10 25.04 -18.69 6.86
C ASN A 10 24.10 -18.19 5.75
N GLU A 11 23.71 -16.93 5.86
CA GLU A 11 23.69 -15.84 4.86
C GLU A 11 23.52 -16.13 3.35
N GLN A 12 23.11 -17.31 2.93
CA GLN A 12 22.85 -17.65 1.53
C GLN A 12 21.39 -18.02 1.37
N ARG A 13 20.57 -16.98 1.37
CA ARG A 13 19.18 -16.91 0.88
C ARG A 13 18.77 -18.19 0.12
N VAL A 14 18.18 -19.14 0.84
CA VAL A 14 17.79 -20.43 0.28
C VAL A 14 16.32 -20.39 -0.12
N LYS A 15 16.03 -20.81 -1.35
CA LYS A 15 14.67 -21.11 -1.83
C LYS A 15 14.39 -22.59 -1.55
N CYS A 16 13.44 -22.89 -0.68
CA CYS A 16 12.95 -24.23 -0.38
C CYS A 16 11.68 -24.52 -1.19
N ILE A 17 11.66 -25.60 -1.96
CA ILE A 17 10.48 -26.10 -2.67
C ILE A 17 10.01 -27.37 -1.96
N THR A 18 8.75 -27.42 -1.57
CA THR A 18 8.11 -28.55 -0.89
C THR A 18 7.50 -29.53 -1.90
N LYS A 19 7.18 -30.75 -1.45
CA LYS A 19 6.49 -31.78 -2.25
C LYS A 19 5.12 -31.35 -2.78
N THR A 20 4.46 -30.43 -2.09
CA THR A 20 3.18 -29.86 -2.50
C THR A 20 3.33 -28.71 -3.49
N GLY A 21 4.57 -28.36 -3.87
CA GLY A 21 4.88 -27.28 -4.79
C GLY A 21 4.99 -25.89 -4.13
N SER A 22 4.87 -25.79 -2.81
CA SER A 22 5.02 -24.52 -2.09
C SER A 22 6.49 -24.10 -2.05
N VAL A 23 6.75 -22.81 -2.25
CA VAL A 23 8.10 -22.22 -2.27
C VAL A 23 8.28 -21.28 -1.07
N ILE A 24 9.32 -21.51 -0.27
CA ILE A 24 9.65 -20.75 0.94
C ILE A 24 11.02 -20.14 0.77
N TYR A 25 11.16 -18.86 1.12
CA TYR A 25 12.42 -18.13 1.07
C TYR A 25 12.86 -17.78 2.50
N GLY A 26 14.11 -18.05 2.86
CA GLY A 26 14.65 -17.73 4.19
C GLY A 26 14.42 -18.85 5.21
N THR A 27 13.91 -18.52 6.40
CA THR A 27 13.74 -19.49 7.50
C THR A 27 12.55 -20.40 7.23
N VAL A 28 12.82 -21.70 7.12
CA VAL A 28 11.79 -22.71 6.90
C VAL A 28 11.09 -23.04 8.22
N PRO A 29 9.75 -22.97 8.31
CA PRO A 29 9.02 -23.32 9.53
C PRO A 29 9.27 -24.76 9.96
N GLN A 30 9.33 -25.00 11.28
CA GLN A 30 9.51 -26.33 11.84
C GLN A 30 8.41 -27.29 11.38
N GLY A 31 8.78 -28.47 10.90
CA GLY A 31 7.85 -29.45 10.33
C GLY A 31 7.65 -29.32 8.81
N THR A 32 8.26 -28.34 8.16
CA THR A 32 8.21 -28.22 6.69
C THR A 32 9.30 -29.08 6.05
N ILE A 33 8.90 -29.92 5.08
CA ILE A 33 9.81 -30.79 4.33
C ILE A 33 10.24 -30.08 3.04
N CYS A 34 11.50 -29.65 2.97
CA CYS A 34 12.11 -29.11 1.76
C CYS A 34 12.60 -30.25 0.87
N GLU A 35 12.06 -30.34 -0.32
CA GLU A 35 12.46 -31.34 -1.32
C GLU A 35 13.59 -30.83 -2.22
N LYS A 36 13.61 -29.53 -2.52
CA LYS A 36 14.66 -28.91 -3.32
C LYS A 36 15.08 -27.57 -2.72
N LEU A 37 16.40 -27.38 -2.59
CA LEU A 37 17.01 -26.10 -2.23
C LEU A 37 17.68 -25.51 -3.47
N GLU A 38 17.35 -24.27 -3.82
CA GLU A 38 18.00 -23.54 -4.91
C GLU A 38 18.70 -22.28 -4.37
N PRO A 39 19.95 -22.01 -4.78
CA PRO A 39 20.59 -20.72 -4.51
C PRO A 39 19.86 -19.65 -5.33
N ILE A 40 19.61 -18.49 -4.72
CA ILE A 40 19.10 -17.36 -5.50
C ILE A 40 20.27 -16.59 -6.11
N GLU A 41 20.39 -16.63 -7.44
CA GLU A 41 21.22 -15.71 -8.18
C GLU A 41 20.55 -14.33 -8.19
N GLY A 42 20.72 -13.56 -7.10
CA GLY A 42 20.22 -12.19 -7.05
C GLY A 42 19.95 -11.59 -5.67
N SER A 43 19.35 -10.40 -5.71
CA SER A 43 19.02 -9.59 -4.54
C SER A 43 17.54 -9.73 -4.12
N LEU A 44 17.16 -10.77 -3.36
CA LEU A 44 15.82 -10.89 -2.75
C LEU A 44 15.56 -9.95 -1.56
N THR A 45 15.08 -8.74 -1.80
CA THR A 45 14.65 -7.84 -0.73
C THR A 45 13.36 -8.35 -0.10
N VAL A 46 13.40 -8.81 1.15
CA VAL A 46 12.20 -9.15 1.91
C VAL A 46 11.52 -7.85 2.33
N ILE A 47 10.40 -7.52 1.69
CA ILE A 47 9.54 -6.41 2.08
C ILE A 47 8.48 -7.02 3.00
N SER A 48 8.62 -6.83 4.31
CA SER A 48 7.58 -7.24 5.28
C SER A 48 6.26 -6.60 4.87
N SER A 49 5.15 -7.34 4.90
CA SER A 49 3.82 -6.76 4.61
C SER A 49 3.45 -5.62 5.57
N GLU A 50 4.13 -5.52 6.71
CA GLU A 50 4.07 -4.39 7.66
C GLU A 50 4.70 -3.11 7.09
N THR A 51 5.64 -3.23 6.15
CA THR A 51 6.29 -2.10 5.45
C THR A 51 5.57 -1.65 4.17
N ARG A 52 4.41 -2.26 3.83
CA ARG A 52 3.52 -1.68 2.80
C ARG A 52 3.00 -0.29 3.20
N THR A 53 3.00 0.04 4.49
CA THR A 53 2.49 1.32 4.98
C THR A 53 3.49 2.48 4.87
N GLU A 54 4.78 2.21 4.62
CA GLU A 54 5.84 3.26 4.69
C GLU A 54 6.51 3.63 3.36
N ARG A 55 6.40 2.80 2.31
CA ARG A 55 6.85 3.21 0.95
C ARG A 55 5.75 3.75 0.06
N GLU A 56 4.49 3.53 0.42
CA GLU A 56 3.41 4.32 -0.15
C GLU A 56 3.45 5.75 0.38
N SER A 57 3.93 6.01 1.60
CA SER A 57 3.98 7.37 2.17
C SER A 57 5.13 8.26 1.68
N ARG A 58 5.87 7.92 0.63
CA ARG A 58 6.68 8.93 -0.12
C ARG A 58 6.21 9.20 -1.54
N TYR A 59 5.29 8.39 -2.06
CA TYR A 59 4.58 8.68 -3.32
C TYR A 59 3.12 9.09 -3.08
N ASN A 60 2.62 8.83 -1.87
CA ASN A 60 1.34 9.24 -1.35
C ASN A 60 1.49 10.39 -0.32
N SER A 61 2.71 10.76 0.11
CA SER A 61 2.91 11.97 0.95
C SER A 61 2.71 13.29 0.17
N ASP A 62 2.72 13.27 -1.16
CA ASP A 62 2.30 14.44 -1.95
C ASP A 62 0.81 14.42 -2.32
N ARG A 63 0.07 13.34 -2.02
CA ARG A 63 -1.41 13.27 -2.14
C ARG A 63 -2.15 13.14 -0.81
N GLN A 64 -1.44 12.92 0.29
CA GLN A 64 -1.99 12.68 1.63
C GLN A 64 -1.32 13.59 2.68
N ASN A 65 -0.91 14.79 2.27
CA ASN A 65 -0.94 15.93 3.18
C ASN A 65 -2.24 16.70 2.97
N SER A 66 -3.36 15.97 2.99
CA SER A 66 -4.62 16.60 3.36
C SER A 66 -4.53 16.79 4.85
N GLY A 67 -4.09 17.99 5.26
CA GLY A 67 -4.35 18.46 6.60
C GLY A 67 -5.80 18.09 6.91
N ILE A 68 -6.01 17.40 8.03
CA ILE A 68 -7.35 17.03 8.51
C ILE A 68 -8.02 18.33 8.95
N SER A 69 -8.28 19.23 8.01
CA SER A 69 -9.21 20.33 8.16
C SER A 69 -10.57 19.66 8.20
N SER A 70 -11.22 19.76 9.35
CA SER A 70 -12.59 19.32 9.51
C SER A 70 -13.48 20.13 8.57
N PHE A 71 -13.73 19.60 7.37
CA PHE A 71 -14.58 20.25 6.38
C PHE A 71 -16.01 20.33 6.91
N ARG A 72 -16.67 21.45 6.65
CA ARG A 72 -18.04 21.72 7.08
C ARG A 72 -18.79 22.35 5.93
N CYS A 73 -20.07 22.03 5.82
CA CYS A 73 -20.95 22.66 4.86
C CYS A 73 -21.18 24.12 5.26
N ASP A 74 -20.62 25.04 4.47
CA ASP A 74 -20.67 26.49 4.67
C ASP A 74 -21.40 27.22 3.53
N GLY A 75 -22.03 26.47 2.62
CA GLY A 75 -22.79 27.00 1.48
C GLY A 75 -21.99 27.16 0.19
N ARG A 76 -20.73 26.72 0.14
CA ARG A 76 -19.97 26.63 -1.11
C ARG A 76 -20.50 25.49 -2.00
N VAL A 77 -20.58 25.76 -3.29
CA VAL A 77 -21.17 24.84 -4.28
C VAL A 77 -20.35 24.70 -5.56
N TYR A 78 -19.31 25.54 -5.77
CA TYR A 78 -18.47 25.54 -6.97
C TYR A 78 -16.99 25.26 -6.68
N CYS A 79 -16.27 24.73 -7.67
CA CYS A 79 -14.84 24.39 -7.59
C CYS A 79 -13.92 25.58 -7.29
N SER A 80 -14.27 26.77 -7.81
CA SER A 80 -13.54 28.01 -7.55
C SER A 80 -13.44 28.35 -6.05
N GLN A 81 -14.37 27.83 -5.25
CA GLN A 81 -14.48 28.07 -3.81
C GLN A 81 -13.78 27.00 -2.96
N MET A 82 -13.34 25.89 -3.57
CA MET A 82 -12.63 24.83 -2.86
C MET A 82 -11.13 25.10 -2.84
N THR A 83 -10.49 24.64 -1.77
CA THR A 83 -9.04 24.75 -1.55
C THR A 83 -8.31 23.47 -1.93
N SER A 84 -9.02 22.34 -2.02
CA SER A 84 -8.47 21.04 -2.40
C SER A 84 -9.52 20.14 -3.02
N ARG A 85 -9.06 19.14 -3.79
CA ARG A 85 -9.91 18.04 -4.30
C ARG A 85 -10.56 17.26 -3.16
N ALA A 86 -9.82 16.98 -2.09
CA ALA A 86 -10.34 16.27 -0.92
C ALA A 86 -11.50 17.03 -0.23
N GLU A 87 -11.42 18.37 -0.17
CA GLU A 87 -12.52 19.21 0.30
C GLU A 87 -13.74 19.11 -0.64
N ALA A 88 -13.53 19.22 -1.95
CA ALA A 88 -14.60 19.10 -2.93
C ALA A 88 -15.30 17.74 -2.85
N GLU A 89 -14.53 16.65 -2.70
CA GLU A 89 -15.03 15.28 -2.49
C GLU A 89 -15.86 15.16 -1.21
N PHE A 90 -15.44 15.81 -0.14
CA PHE A 90 -16.23 15.89 1.08
C PHE A 90 -17.56 16.60 0.83
N PHE A 91 -17.56 17.72 0.11
CA PHE A 91 -18.76 18.51 -0.13
C PHE A 91 -19.81 17.75 -0.93
N ILE A 92 -19.45 17.07 -2.03
CA ILE A 92 -20.43 16.30 -2.82
C ILE A 92 -21.07 15.14 -2.03
N ARG A 93 -20.37 14.58 -1.03
CA ARG A 93 -20.84 13.46 -0.21
C ARG A 93 -21.62 13.90 1.02
N ASN A 94 -21.30 15.07 1.59
CA ASN A 94 -21.79 15.49 2.90
C ASN A 94 -22.67 16.75 2.86
N CYS A 95 -22.61 17.55 1.78
CA CYS A 95 -23.30 18.83 1.70
C CYS A 95 -24.38 18.84 0.60
N PRO A 96 -25.57 19.42 0.87
CA PRO A 96 -26.61 19.53 -0.14
C PRO A 96 -26.29 20.63 -1.17
N ASN A 97 -26.88 20.52 -2.37
CA ASN A 97 -26.85 21.54 -3.43
C ASN A 97 -25.47 21.82 -4.07
N THR A 98 -24.52 20.88 -4.02
CA THR A 98 -23.23 21.01 -4.71
C THR A 98 -23.38 21.00 -6.23
N LYS A 99 -22.63 21.86 -6.93
CA LYS A 99 -22.62 22.01 -8.40
C LYS A 99 -21.22 21.83 -9.01
N MET A 100 -20.38 21.06 -8.33
CA MET A 100 -18.97 20.85 -8.66
C MET A 100 -18.69 19.52 -9.36
N ASP A 101 -19.66 18.61 -9.35
CA ASP A 101 -19.66 17.33 -10.04
C ASP A 101 -20.75 17.38 -11.14
N GLY A 102 -20.31 17.63 -12.37
CA GLY A 102 -21.19 17.98 -13.50
C GLY A 102 -21.84 16.76 -14.14
N ASP A 103 -21.11 15.67 -14.26
CA ASP A 103 -21.50 14.39 -14.83
C ASP A 103 -21.91 13.34 -13.78
N ARG A 104 -21.70 13.64 -12.49
CA ARG A 104 -22.16 12.85 -11.33
C ARG A 104 -21.48 11.50 -11.22
N ASP A 105 -20.20 11.45 -11.57
CA ASP A 105 -19.37 10.26 -11.44
C ASP A 105 -18.74 10.14 -10.03
N GLY A 106 -18.90 11.17 -9.19
CA GLY A 106 -18.34 11.24 -7.84
C GLY A 106 -16.94 11.85 -7.78
N ILE A 107 -16.43 12.39 -8.90
CA ILE A 107 -15.16 13.11 -9.00
C ILE A 107 -15.48 14.60 -9.23
N PRO A 108 -15.37 15.44 -8.20
CA PRO A 108 -15.64 16.86 -8.37
C PRO A 108 -14.45 17.58 -9.00
N CYS A 109 -14.76 18.66 -9.72
CA CYS A 109 -13.78 19.61 -10.24
C CYS A 109 -12.79 19.07 -11.28
N GLU A 110 -13.18 18.05 -12.05
CA GLU A 110 -12.31 17.45 -13.09
C GLU A 110 -11.83 18.44 -14.16
N ASN A 111 -12.64 19.46 -14.45
CA ASN A 111 -12.34 20.50 -15.43
C ASN A 111 -11.54 21.68 -14.86
N ASP A 112 -11.14 21.63 -13.58
CA ASP A 112 -10.39 22.69 -12.91
C ASP A 112 -8.92 22.28 -12.76
N SER A 113 -8.04 22.92 -13.53
CA SER A 113 -6.61 22.60 -13.58
C SER A 113 -5.84 22.87 -12.29
N ARG A 114 -6.49 23.44 -11.27
CA ARG A 114 -5.90 23.64 -9.94
C ARG A 114 -5.90 22.37 -9.08
N PHE A 115 -6.60 21.30 -9.50
CA PHE A 115 -6.80 20.06 -8.73
C PHE A 115 -6.35 18.78 -9.42
#